data_AF-A0A9W8F8S3-F1
#
_entry.id   AF-A0A9W8F8S3-F1
#
_cell.length_a   1.000
_cell.length_b   1.000
_cell.length_c   1.000
_cell.angle_alpha   90.00
_cell.angle_beta   90.00
_cell.angle_gamma   90.00
#
_symmetry.space_group_name_H-M   'P 1'
#
loop_
_entity.id
_entity.type
_entity.pdbx_description
1 polymer ?
#
loop_
_entity_poly.entity_id
_entity_poly.type
_entity_poly.pdbx_seq_one_letter_code
_entity_poly.pdbx_strand_id
1 'polypeptide(L)'
;MAIYSAKQFPGMIESTPLSKHFAKQGVKIPTTLLAVISVLSLSSSVLGAKCGTQDCGSDTPCCVKGFCNRNALYCAPFNCEPANSFTPTSCWETAHCVDHMADFTLPPESGSFAQVADYKGDPNQSKYVSKFEPSNAKLANNQLELTLVKQPDNTGFGAVVTGSRAIQYGTVTAVLRSASTSGGVVSSMIVRDDVKGDEIDFEFVGSEHETVQSNYYWNNQLDYTKMVRSPAVPDTTQNYHTYQIVWTPDNITWIVNGQAFRTVNRADTWDPATGVFKYPESESYVSFSVWDGGSGAKGTSDWAGGPINWAAEPFVMGIKSVTVSCFYKGNETTYKPPTVV
;
A
#
# COMPACT_ATOMS: atom_id res chain seq x y z
N MET A 1 1.52 18.29 -6.57
CA MET A 1 2.06 17.44 -7.65
C MET A 1 2.62 16.21 -6.94
N ALA A 2 1.83 15.14 -6.89
CA ALA A 2 2.07 13.96 -6.05
C ALA A 2 3.13 13.05 -6.68
N ILE A 3 4.04 12.51 -5.88
CA ILE A 3 4.75 11.29 -6.30
C ILE A 3 3.69 10.20 -6.36
N TYR A 4 3.62 9.61 -7.53
CA TYR A 4 2.62 8.66 -7.96
C TYR A 4 2.72 7.38 -7.13
N SER A 5 1.88 7.25 -6.10
CA SER A 5 1.37 5.96 -5.66
C SER A 5 0.52 5.41 -6.81
N ALA A 6 1.15 4.58 -7.65
CA ALA A 6 0.62 4.07 -8.91
C ALA A 6 0.23 5.18 -9.92
N LYS A 7 0.47 4.91 -11.20
CA LYS A 7 -0.20 5.67 -12.26
C LYS A 7 -1.70 5.70 -11.95
N GLN A 8 -2.30 6.86 -12.15
CA GLN A 8 -3.73 6.98 -12.43
C GLN A 8 -4.11 5.84 -13.38
N PHE A 9 -4.99 4.93 -12.95
CA PHE A 9 -5.67 4.02 -13.87
C PHE A 9 -7.00 4.68 -14.25
N PRO A 10 -7.08 5.39 -15.39
CA PRO A 10 -8.37 5.67 -16.00
C PRO A 10 -8.95 4.33 -16.45
N GLY A 11 -9.95 3.83 -15.72
CA GLY A 11 -10.65 2.59 -16.06
C GLY A 11 -10.38 1.45 -15.07
N MET A 12 -10.92 1.58 -13.86
CA MET A 12 -11.35 0.39 -13.12
C MET A 12 -12.43 -0.30 -13.96
N ILE A 13 -12.04 -1.31 -14.74
CA ILE A 13 -13.01 -2.30 -15.18
C ILE A 13 -13.32 -3.10 -13.93
N GLU A 14 -14.50 -2.84 -13.36
CA GLU A 14 -15.10 -3.68 -12.34
C GLU A 14 -14.90 -5.16 -12.74
N SER A 15 -14.39 -5.96 -11.81
CA SER A 15 -14.52 -7.40 -11.91
C SER A 15 -15.99 -7.76 -11.74
N THR A 16 -16.75 -7.62 -12.83
CA THR A 16 -18.10 -8.15 -12.89
C THR A 16 -18.05 -9.66 -12.62
N PRO A 17 -19.12 -10.27 -12.08
CA PRO A 17 -19.22 -11.71 -11.89
C PRO A 17 -18.90 -12.54 -13.16
N LEU A 18 -18.97 -11.92 -14.34
CA LEU A 18 -18.56 -12.50 -15.62
C LEU A 18 -17.05 -12.83 -15.69
N SER A 19 -16.16 -12.00 -15.13
CA SER A 19 -14.70 -12.22 -15.26
C SER A 19 -14.23 -13.47 -14.49
N LYS A 20 -14.92 -13.80 -13.39
CA LYS A 20 -14.70 -15.03 -12.62
C LYS A 20 -15.16 -16.30 -13.35
N HIS A 21 -16.07 -16.18 -14.34
CA HIS A 21 -16.57 -17.32 -15.10
C HIS A 21 -15.63 -17.72 -16.25
N PHE A 22 -15.02 -16.75 -16.94
CA PHE A 22 -14.12 -17.02 -18.07
C PHE A 22 -12.73 -17.53 -17.64
N ALA A 23 -12.23 -17.12 -16.46
CA ALA A 23 -10.94 -17.59 -15.95
C ALA A 23 -10.93 -19.09 -15.57
N LYS A 24 -12.11 -19.71 -15.33
CA LYS A 24 -12.23 -21.12 -14.93
C LYS A 24 -12.31 -22.12 -16.09
N GLN A 25 -12.49 -21.69 -17.35
CA GLN A 25 -12.82 -22.62 -18.44
C GLN A 25 -11.76 -22.83 -19.53
N GLY A 26 -10.62 -22.12 -19.51
CA GLY A 26 -9.48 -22.45 -20.38
C GLY A 26 -9.79 -22.46 -21.90
N VAL A 27 -10.77 -21.69 -22.37
CA VAL A 27 -11.18 -21.69 -23.78
C VAL A 27 -10.41 -20.62 -24.56
N LYS A 28 -9.63 -21.03 -25.56
CA LYS A 28 -9.10 -20.15 -26.62
C LYS A 28 -10.19 -19.96 -27.67
N ILE A 29 -10.56 -18.72 -27.99
CA ILE A 29 -11.55 -18.43 -29.04
C ILE A 29 -10.82 -18.00 -30.34
N PRO A 30 -11.03 -18.69 -31.47
CA PRO A 30 -10.53 -18.25 -32.77
C PRO A 30 -11.48 -17.23 -33.41
N THR A 31 -10.89 -16.26 -34.11
CA THR A 31 -11.58 -15.23 -34.90
C THR A 31 -12.14 -15.78 -36.21
N THR A 32 -13.46 -15.90 -36.34
CA THR A 32 -14.23 -15.65 -37.60
C THR A 32 -15.77 -15.73 -37.40
N LEU A 33 -16.43 -14.60 -37.67
CA LEU A 33 -17.74 -14.37 -38.33
C LEU A 33 -19.10 -14.99 -37.86
N LEU A 34 -20.03 -14.04 -37.63
CA LEU A 34 -21.49 -14.02 -37.94
C LEU A 34 -22.50 -14.81 -37.08
N ALA A 35 -23.32 -14.09 -36.30
CA ALA A 35 -24.65 -13.57 -36.72
C ALA A 35 -25.66 -13.46 -35.54
N VAL A 36 -26.12 -12.22 -35.32
CA VAL A 36 -27.47 -11.78 -34.91
C VAL A 36 -28.32 -12.71 -34.02
N ILE A 37 -28.32 -12.43 -32.72
CA ILE A 37 -29.54 -12.44 -31.89
C ILE A 37 -29.53 -11.16 -31.06
N SER A 38 -30.33 -10.21 -31.51
CA SER A 38 -30.71 -8.99 -30.79
C SER A 38 -31.68 -9.36 -29.66
N VAL A 39 -31.16 -9.49 -28.45
CA VAL A 39 -31.94 -9.24 -27.23
C VAL A 39 -31.32 -7.99 -26.61
N LEU A 40 -32.07 -6.89 -26.57
CA LEU A 40 -31.75 -5.75 -25.73
C LEU A 40 -31.77 -6.22 -24.26
N SER A 41 -30.66 -6.76 -23.78
CA SER A 41 -30.28 -6.53 -22.40
C SER A 41 -29.69 -5.13 -22.38
N LEU A 42 -30.45 -4.18 -21.84
CA LEU A 42 -29.82 -3.03 -21.20
C LEU A 42 -28.96 -3.62 -20.08
N SER A 43 -27.71 -3.95 -20.39
CA SER A 43 -26.68 -3.99 -19.38
C SER A 43 -26.56 -2.56 -18.88
N SER A 44 -27.27 -2.28 -17.80
CA SER A 44 -26.85 -1.25 -16.87
C SER A 44 -25.44 -1.65 -16.46
N SER A 45 -24.45 -1.19 -17.21
CA SER A 45 -23.15 -0.96 -16.61
C SER A 45 -23.48 -0.10 -15.40
N VAL A 46 -23.26 -0.63 -14.21
CA VAL A 46 -23.24 0.19 -13.01
C VAL A 46 -22.02 1.07 -13.23
N LEU A 47 -22.20 2.16 -13.98
CA LEU A 47 -21.34 3.31 -13.89
C LEU A 47 -21.44 3.69 -12.43
N GLY A 48 -20.43 3.30 -11.64
CA GLY A 48 -20.36 3.67 -10.24
C GLY A 48 -20.74 5.14 -10.12
N ALA A 49 -21.75 5.42 -9.30
CA ALA A 49 -22.25 6.77 -9.14
C ALA A 49 -21.05 7.69 -8.87
N LYS A 50 -20.97 8.81 -9.57
CA LYS A 50 -19.88 9.75 -9.37
C LYS A 50 -20.17 10.57 -8.13
N CYS A 51 -19.15 10.80 -7.31
CA CYS A 51 -19.24 11.72 -6.17
C CYS A 51 -18.45 13.02 -6.43
N GLY A 52 -18.76 14.05 -5.64
CA GLY A 52 -18.09 15.36 -5.67
C GLY A 52 -18.98 16.50 -6.19
N THR A 53 -19.84 16.23 -7.19
CA THR A 53 -20.94 17.13 -7.58
C THR A 53 -22.33 16.56 -7.31
N GLN A 54 -22.40 15.26 -7.03
CA GLN A 54 -23.58 14.53 -6.58
C GLN A 54 -23.19 13.70 -5.37
N ASP A 55 -24.13 13.45 -4.47
CA ASP A 55 -23.90 12.61 -3.30
C ASP A 55 -23.97 11.13 -3.69
N CYS A 56 -23.16 10.30 -3.04
CA CYS A 56 -23.29 8.86 -3.18
C CYS A 56 -24.67 8.37 -2.71
N GLY A 57 -25.17 7.27 -3.26
CA GLY A 57 -26.41 6.63 -2.79
C GLY A 57 -26.17 5.71 -1.59
N SER A 58 -27.24 5.32 -0.91
CA SER A 58 -27.19 4.38 0.23
C SER A 58 -26.55 3.03 -0.11
N ASP A 59 -26.66 2.57 -1.36
CA ASP A 59 -26.14 1.27 -1.81
C ASP A 59 -24.63 1.31 -2.11
N THR A 60 -24.06 2.48 -2.34
CA THR A 60 -22.63 2.71 -2.60
C THR A 60 -22.15 3.93 -1.81
N PRO A 61 -22.24 3.91 -0.47
CA PRO A 61 -22.29 5.12 0.32
C PRO A 61 -20.96 5.86 0.46
N CYS A 62 -19.83 5.23 0.10
CA CYS A 62 -18.50 5.74 0.35
C CYS A 62 -17.89 6.31 -0.92
N CYS A 63 -17.54 7.60 -0.88
CA CYS A 63 -16.89 8.30 -1.97
C CYS A 63 -15.36 8.18 -1.87
N VAL A 64 -14.71 7.83 -2.98
CA VAL A 64 -13.25 7.90 -3.13
C VAL A 64 -12.91 8.46 -4.49
N LYS A 65 -12.21 9.60 -4.53
CA LYS A 65 -11.68 10.22 -5.76
C LYS A 65 -12.74 10.35 -6.87
N GLY A 66 -13.97 10.69 -6.49
CA GLY A 66 -15.08 10.88 -7.41
C GLY A 66 -15.87 9.61 -7.78
N PHE A 67 -15.62 8.47 -7.13
CA PHE A 67 -16.35 7.23 -7.34
C PHE A 67 -17.00 6.71 -6.04
N CYS A 68 -18.28 6.37 -6.12
CA CYS A 68 -19.05 5.78 -5.03
C CYS A 68 -18.92 4.25 -5.01
N ASN A 69 -18.68 3.67 -3.83
CA ASN A 69 -18.63 2.22 -3.63
C ASN A 69 -19.03 1.85 -2.20
N ARG A 70 -19.27 0.55 -1.94
CA ARG A 70 -19.54 -0.02 -0.61
C ARG A 70 -18.45 -0.97 -0.12
N ASN A 71 -17.40 -1.18 -0.91
CA ASN A 71 -16.29 -2.05 -0.55
C ASN A 71 -15.56 -1.47 0.67
N ALA A 72 -15.08 -2.35 1.53
CA ALA A 72 -14.38 -2.02 2.75
C ALA A 72 -13.25 -1.00 2.56
N LEU A 73 -12.46 -1.14 1.50
CA LEU A 73 -11.37 -0.22 1.23
C LEU A 73 -11.84 1.16 0.79
N TYR A 74 -13.03 1.28 0.19
CA TYR A 74 -13.59 2.59 -0.17
C TYR A 74 -14.13 3.33 1.03
N CYS A 75 -14.73 2.57 1.96
CA CYS A 75 -15.24 3.12 3.19
C CYS A 75 -14.16 3.32 4.25
N ALA A 76 -12.99 2.70 4.08
CA ALA A 76 -11.89 2.80 5.01
C ALA A 76 -11.42 4.26 5.22
N PRO A 77 -10.95 4.62 6.42
CA PRO A 77 -10.61 5.99 6.81
C PRO A 77 -9.56 6.66 5.91
N PHE A 78 -8.65 5.87 5.34
CA PHE A 78 -7.56 6.37 4.49
C PHE A 78 -7.98 6.65 3.04
N ASN A 79 -9.19 6.29 2.62
CA ASN A 79 -9.67 6.48 1.26
C ASN A 79 -10.97 7.28 1.19
N CYS A 80 -11.85 7.10 2.16
CA CYS A 80 -13.21 7.64 2.12
C CYS A 80 -13.22 9.15 2.36
N GLU A 81 -13.97 9.88 1.53
CA GLU A 81 -14.16 11.32 1.62
C GLU A 81 -15.49 11.64 2.32
N PRO A 82 -15.53 12.02 3.61
CA PRO A 82 -16.78 12.13 4.35
C PRO A 82 -17.72 13.20 3.78
N ALA A 83 -17.16 14.31 3.30
CA ALA A 83 -17.92 15.42 2.75
C ALA A 83 -18.59 15.10 1.39
N ASN A 84 -18.09 14.08 0.67
CA ASN A 84 -18.58 13.69 -0.65
C ASN A 84 -19.32 12.35 -0.65
N SER A 85 -19.45 11.73 0.52
CA SER A 85 -20.13 10.44 0.72
C SER A 85 -21.63 10.63 0.98
N PHE A 86 -22.42 9.55 0.99
CA PHE A 86 -23.88 9.62 1.17
C PHE A 86 -24.27 10.34 2.46
N THR A 87 -23.52 10.08 3.53
CA THR A 87 -23.53 10.83 4.79
C THR A 87 -22.11 10.98 5.29
N PRO A 88 -21.81 11.98 6.15
CA PRO A 88 -20.48 12.09 6.79
C PRO A 88 -20.07 10.83 7.57
N THR A 89 -21.04 10.04 8.05
CA THR A 89 -20.84 8.78 8.79
C THR A 89 -20.78 7.54 7.89
N SER A 90 -20.83 7.71 6.56
CA SER A 90 -20.64 6.60 5.61
C SER A 90 -19.20 6.11 5.61
N CYS A 91 -18.25 7.02 5.81
CA CYS A 91 -16.86 6.67 6.03
C CYS A 91 -16.67 6.05 7.40
N TRP A 92 -15.86 5.00 7.43
CA TRP A 92 -15.57 4.25 8.63
C TRP A 92 -14.64 5.02 9.56
N GLU A 93 -14.83 4.82 10.86
CA GLU A 93 -13.93 5.37 11.86
C GLU A 93 -12.55 4.71 11.79
N THR A 94 -11.51 5.46 12.19
CA THR A 94 -10.15 4.95 12.23
C THR A 94 -10.01 3.87 13.29
N ALA A 95 -9.66 2.66 12.86
CA ALA A 95 -9.21 1.62 13.77
C ALA A 95 -7.81 1.99 14.29
N HIS A 96 -7.74 2.46 15.53
CA HIS A 96 -6.50 2.88 16.15
C HIS A 96 -5.57 1.69 16.45
N CYS A 97 -4.32 2.03 16.75
CA CYS A 97 -3.23 1.10 16.97
C CYS A 97 -3.54 0.12 18.11
N VAL A 98 -3.23 -1.15 17.87
CA VAL A 98 -3.17 -2.20 18.90
C VAL A 98 -1.90 -3.00 18.67
N ASP A 99 -1.17 -3.32 19.74
CA ASP A 99 0.01 -4.17 19.68
C ASP A 99 -0.35 -5.48 18.98
N HIS A 100 0.39 -5.82 17.91
CA HIS A 100 0.13 -7.04 17.18
C HIS A 100 1.37 -7.55 16.47
N MET A 101 1.29 -8.84 16.10
CA MET A 101 2.20 -9.48 15.18
C MET A 101 1.39 -10.13 14.07
N ALA A 102 1.74 -9.81 12.83
CA ALA A 102 1.35 -10.58 11.65
C ALA A 102 2.48 -11.56 11.32
N ASP A 103 2.20 -12.85 11.45
CA ASP A 103 3.09 -13.92 11.01
C ASP A 103 2.57 -14.44 9.67
N PHE A 104 3.29 -14.15 8.59
CA PHE A 104 2.92 -14.59 7.24
C PHE A 104 3.47 -15.97 6.90
N THR A 105 4.20 -16.61 7.82
CA THR A 105 4.59 -18.02 7.71
C THR A 105 3.45 -18.96 8.08
N LEU A 106 2.45 -18.44 8.81
CA LEU A 106 1.23 -19.14 9.20
C LEU A 106 0.21 -19.18 8.06
N PRO A 107 -0.72 -20.14 8.07
CA PRO A 107 -1.73 -20.24 7.03
C PRO A 107 -2.75 -19.09 7.12
N PRO A 108 -3.56 -18.85 6.07
CA PRO A 108 -4.46 -17.69 5.97
C PRO A 108 -5.42 -17.51 7.16
N GLU A 109 -5.81 -18.61 7.82
CA GLU A 109 -6.69 -18.61 8.99
C GLU A 109 -6.10 -17.88 10.21
N SER A 110 -4.79 -17.58 10.20
CA SER A 110 -4.13 -16.73 11.20
C SER A 110 -4.61 -15.27 11.17
N GLY A 111 -5.28 -14.83 10.10
CA GLY A 111 -5.71 -13.45 9.94
C GLY A 111 -4.56 -12.46 9.74
N SER A 112 -3.40 -12.94 9.27
CA SER A 112 -2.26 -12.06 8.96
C SER A 112 -2.50 -11.23 7.70
N PHE A 113 -3.14 -11.82 6.66
CA PHE A 113 -3.37 -11.17 5.37
C PHE A 113 -4.73 -11.55 4.77
N ALA A 114 -5.39 -10.59 4.13
CA ALA A 114 -6.56 -10.83 3.29
C ALA A 114 -6.48 -10.09 1.95
N GLN A 115 -7.15 -10.63 0.93
CA GLN A 115 -7.41 -9.88 -0.29
C GLN A 115 -8.44 -8.79 -0.05
N VAL A 116 -8.35 -7.68 -0.79
CA VAL A 116 -9.32 -6.59 -0.73
C VAL A 116 -10.75 -7.04 -1.02
N ALA A 117 -10.94 -8.05 -1.86
CA ALA A 117 -12.25 -8.61 -2.15
C ALA A 117 -12.88 -9.34 -0.94
N ASP A 118 -12.04 -9.89 -0.06
CA ASP A 118 -12.44 -10.71 1.07
C ASP A 118 -12.55 -9.90 2.36
N TYR A 119 -11.81 -8.80 2.46
CA TYR A 119 -11.83 -7.93 3.64
C TYR A 119 -13.18 -7.21 3.82
N LYS A 120 -13.76 -7.33 5.02
CA LYS A 120 -15.05 -6.73 5.39
C LYS A 120 -14.93 -5.55 6.36
N GLY A 121 -13.71 -5.08 6.59
CA GLY A 121 -13.45 -3.92 7.42
C GLY A 121 -13.04 -4.20 8.85
N ASP A 122 -13.15 -5.44 9.33
CA ASP A 122 -12.78 -5.79 10.69
C ASP A 122 -11.25 -5.94 10.83
N PRO A 123 -10.55 -5.01 11.51
CA PRO A 123 -9.11 -5.07 11.68
C PRO A 123 -8.65 -6.25 12.54
N ASN A 124 -9.55 -6.90 13.29
CA ASN A 124 -9.22 -8.09 14.07
C ASN A 124 -9.24 -9.37 13.24
N GLN A 125 -9.97 -9.38 12.11
CA GLN A 125 -9.99 -10.52 11.19
C GLN A 125 -8.76 -10.54 10.27
N SER A 126 -8.25 -9.37 9.89
CA SER A 126 -7.09 -9.28 9.01
C SER A 126 -6.22 -8.08 9.38
N LYS A 127 -4.95 -8.36 9.70
CA LYS A 127 -3.96 -7.33 10.07
C LYS A 127 -3.48 -6.53 8.87
N TYR A 128 -3.34 -7.19 7.72
CA TYR A 128 -2.93 -6.58 6.47
C TYR A 128 -3.89 -6.95 5.33
N VAL A 129 -4.08 -6.02 4.40
CA VAL A 129 -5.02 -6.15 3.28
C VAL A 129 -4.39 -5.60 2.00
N SER A 130 -4.61 -6.25 0.86
CA SER A 130 -4.23 -5.65 -0.44
C SER A 130 -5.02 -4.37 -0.72
N LYS A 131 -4.42 -3.39 -1.42
CA LYS A 131 -5.10 -2.12 -1.74
C LYS A 131 -5.92 -2.15 -3.04
N PHE A 132 -5.77 -3.13 -3.91
CA PHE A 132 -6.48 -3.19 -5.20
C PHE A 132 -6.46 -4.59 -5.82
N GLU A 133 -7.21 -4.78 -6.90
CA GLU A 133 -7.18 -5.97 -7.75
C GLU A 133 -6.72 -5.63 -9.19
N PRO A 134 -5.96 -6.51 -9.88
CA PRO A 134 -5.35 -7.71 -9.32
C PRO A 134 -4.29 -7.32 -8.28
N SER A 135 -4.31 -7.97 -7.12
CA SER A 135 -3.48 -7.52 -5.99
C SER A 135 -1.99 -7.75 -6.15
N ASN A 136 -1.62 -8.74 -6.97
CA ASN A 136 -0.26 -9.30 -7.07
C ASN A 136 0.37 -9.62 -5.70
N ALA A 137 -0.47 -9.89 -4.71
CA ALA A 137 -0.06 -10.22 -3.34
C ALA A 137 -0.69 -11.55 -2.94
N LYS A 138 0.08 -12.45 -2.33
CA LYS A 138 -0.43 -13.74 -1.84
C LYS A 138 0.41 -14.29 -0.70
N LEU A 139 -0.21 -15.12 0.15
CA LEU A 139 0.54 -16.01 1.03
C LEU A 139 1.06 -17.20 0.21
N ALA A 140 2.37 -17.38 0.16
CA ALA A 140 3.03 -18.48 -0.51
C ALA A 140 4.43 -18.68 0.08
N ASN A 141 4.97 -19.90 0.00
CA ASN A 141 6.35 -20.20 0.44
C ASN A 141 6.65 -19.75 1.88
N ASN A 142 5.67 -19.88 2.78
CA ASN A 142 5.74 -19.44 4.19
C ASN A 142 6.08 -17.94 4.34
N GLN A 143 5.45 -17.09 3.53
CA GLN A 143 5.59 -15.64 3.59
C GLN A 143 4.44 -14.95 2.84
N LEU A 144 4.34 -13.63 3.00
CA LEU A 144 3.60 -12.77 2.09
C LEU A 144 4.50 -12.38 0.92
N GLU A 145 4.08 -12.72 -0.30
CA GLU A 145 4.74 -12.38 -1.55
C GLU A 145 4.03 -11.22 -2.22
N LEU A 146 4.78 -10.17 -2.56
CA LEU A 146 4.34 -9.07 -3.41
C LEU A 146 5.12 -9.13 -4.73
N THR A 147 4.42 -9.23 -5.85
CA THR A 147 5.02 -9.47 -7.16
C THR A 147 4.84 -8.26 -8.07
N LEU A 148 5.89 -7.91 -8.81
CA LEU A 148 5.82 -6.97 -9.92
C LEU A 148 5.76 -7.73 -11.24
N VAL A 149 4.72 -7.45 -12.04
CA VAL A 149 4.45 -8.14 -13.30
C VAL A 149 4.57 -7.21 -14.50
N LYS A 150 5.22 -7.69 -15.55
CA LYS A 150 5.38 -6.96 -16.81
C LYS A 150 4.03 -6.76 -17.51
N GLN A 151 3.77 -5.53 -17.93
CA GLN A 151 2.60 -5.15 -18.73
C GLN A 151 2.92 -5.11 -20.23
N PRO A 152 1.90 -5.16 -21.12
CA PRO A 152 2.10 -5.11 -22.57
C PRO A 152 2.81 -3.87 -23.08
N ASP A 153 2.71 -2.74 -22.36
CA ASP A 153 3.39 -1.48 -22.68
C ASP A 153 4.84 -1.41 -22.16
N ASN A 154 5.40 -2.54 -21.72
CA ASN A 154 6.72 -2.69 -21.09
C ASN A 154 6.89 -1.97 -19.75
N THR A 155 5.80 -1.58 -19.09
CA THR A 155 5.83 -1.08 -17.70
C THR A 155 5.57 -2.20 -16.71
N GLY A 156 5.86 -1.97 -15.43
CA GLY A 156 5.54 -2.88 -14.34
C GLY A 156 4.24 -2.52 -13.63
N PHE A 157 3.47 -3.55 -13.30
CA PHE A 157 2.34 -3.45 -12.38
C PHE A 157 2.66 -4.21 -11.11
N GLY A 158 2.66 -3.49 -10.00
CA GLY A 158 3.15 -3.95 -8.71
C GLY A 158 2.06 -4.47 -7.78
N ALA A 159 2.37 -4.44 -6.49
CA ALA A 159 1.47 -4.79 -5.40
C ALA A 159 1.59 -3.76 -4.27
N VAL A 160 0.48 -3.48 -3.59
CA VAL A 160 0.47 -2.71 -2.34
C VAL A 160 -0.38 -3.44 -1.31
N VAL A 161 0.18 -3.64 -0.12
CA VAL A 161 -0.50 -4.21 1.05
C VAL A 161 -0.40 -3.20 2.19
N THR A 162 -1.50 -2.94 2.89
CA THR A 162 -1.58 -1.96 3.98
C THR A 162 -2.12 -2.60 5.25
N GLY A 163 -1.68 -2.09 6.40
CA GLY A 163 -2.24 -2.44 7.70
C GLY A 163 -3.71 -2.03 7.79
N SER A 164 -4.50 -2.79 8.56
CA SER A 164 -5.91 -2.49 8.83
C SER A 164 -6.09 -1.50 10.00
N ARG A 165 -5.03 -1.29 10.79
CA ARG A 165 -4.99 -0.32 11.90
C ARG A 165 -3.99 0.78 11.60
N ALA A 166 -4.35 1.98 12.01
CA ALA A 166 -3.46 3.12 11.95
C ALA A 166 -2.55 3.16 13.19
N ILE A 167 -1.39 3.79 13.06
CA ILE A 167 -0.40 3.99 14.09
C ILE A 167 -0.07 5.48 14.18
N GLN A 168 -0.07 6.02 15.41
CA GLN A 168 0.51 7.33 15.70
C GLN A 168 1.58 7.12 16.77
N TYR A 169 2.84 7.13 16.32
CA TYR A 169 4.01 6.71 17.10
C TYR A 169 3.97 5.23 17.54
N GLY A 170 5.16 4.67 17.71
CA GLY A 170 5.40 3.30 18.13
C GLY A 170 6.60 2.71 17.39
N THR A 171 6.70 1.39 17.43
CA THR A 171 7.74 0.65 16.75
C THR A 171 7.12 -0.28 15.72
N VAL A 172 7.58 -0.20 14.48
CA VAL A 172 7.23 -1.13 13.41
C VAL A 172 8.47 -1.93 13.07
N THR A 173 8.39 -3.26 13.19
CA THR A 173 9.49 -4.19 12.89
C THR A 173 9.04 -5.17 11.83
N ALA A 174 9.76 -5.29 10.72
CA ALA A 174 9.44 -6.24 9.66
C ALA A 174 10.65 -7.13 9.33
N VAL A 175 10.38 -8.42 9.10
CA VAL A 175 11.38 -9.36 8.57
C VAL A 175 11.09 -9.60 7.10
N LEU A 176 11.90 -9.05 6.21
CA LEU A 176 11.64 -9.09 4.77
C LEU A 176 12.92 -9.17 3.94
N ARG A 177 12.74 -9.55 2.66
CA ARG A 177 13.73 -9.43 1.58
C ARG A 177 13.13 -8.60 0.43
N SER A 178 13.98 -7.83 -0.24
CA SER A 178 13.60 -6.98 -1.39
C SER A 178 13.36 -7.81 -2.65
N ALA A 179 12.73 -7.20 -3.66
CA ALA A 179 12.15 -7.94 -4.77
C ALA A 179 13.14 -8.43 -5.83
N SER A 180 14.20 -7.69 -6.11
CA SER A 180 15.04 -7.91 -7.29
C SER A 180 16.35 -7.14 -7.22
N THR A 181 17.33 -7.59 -8.00
CA THR A 181 18.59 -6.88 -8.29
C THR A 181 18.51 -5.97 -9.52
N SER A 182 17.35 -5.88 -10.18
CA SER A 182 17.15 -5.00 -11.34
C SER A 182 16.99 -3.55 -10.93
N GLY A 183 17.66 -2.63 -11.65
CA GLY A 183 17.23 -1.23 -11.70
C GLY A 183 15.75 -1.11 -12.09
N GLY A 184 15.12 -0.03 -11.67
CA GLY A 184 13.69 0.25 -11.89
C GLY A 184 12.73 -0.48 -10.95
N VAL A 185 13.13 -1.62 -10.37
CA VAL A 185 12.31 -2.34 -9.39
C VAL A 185 12.60 -1.77 -8.01
N VAL A 186 11.54 -1.30 -7.34
CA VAL A 186 11.62 -0.75 -6.00
C VAL A 186 10.72 -1.54 -5.08
N SER A 187 11.24 -1.99 -3.94
CA SER A 187 10.42 -2.49 -2.82
C SER A 187 10.38 -1.44 -1.72
N SER A 188 9.29 -1.39 -0.94
CA SER A 188 9.17 -0.44 0.15
C SER A 188 8.46 -0.97 1.38
N MET A 189 8.85 -0.41 2.52
CA MET A 189 8.13 -0.46 3.80
C MET A 189 7.90 0.99 4.23
N ILE A 190 6.64 1.41 4.29
CA ILE A 190 6.26 2.82 4.48
C ILE A 190 5.27 2.94 5.64
N VAL A 191 5.46 3.93 6.50
CA VAL A 191 4.45 4.42 7.44
C VAL A 191 3.95 5.75 6.90
N ARG A 192 2.70 5.80 6.41
CA ARG A 192 2.17 6.97 5.69
C ARG A 192 0.73 7.33 6.06
N ASP A 193 0.47 8.64 6.14
CA ASP A 193 -0.85 9.23 6.09
C ASP A 193 -1.13 9.70 4.66
N ASP A 194 -2.03 9.03 3.94
CA ASP A 194 -2.36 9.36 2.55
C ASP A 194 -3.11 10.70 2.41
N VAL A 195 -3.73 11.20 3.49
CA VAL A 195 -4.52 12.44 3.50
C VAL A 195 -3.64 13.64 3.83
N LYS A 196 -2.87 13.57 4.93
CA LYS A 196 -1.99 14.68 5.35
C LYS A 196 -0.64 14.64 4.65
N GLY A 197 -0.14 13.45 4.30
CA GLY A 197 1.12 13.28 3.57
C GLY A 197 2.36 13.21 4.43
N ASP A 198 2.23 12.88 5.72
CA ASP A 198 3.37 12.45 6.52
C ASP A 198 3.80 11.05 6.07
N GLU A 199 5.11 10.82 6.02
CA GLU A 199 5.70 9.59 5.51
C GLU A 199 7.02 9.28 6.22
N ILE A 200 7.25 8.01 6.53
CA ILE A 200 8.51 7.46 7.04
C ILE A 200 8.75 6.15 6.30
N ASP A 201 9.88 6.01 5.61
CA ASP A 201 10.08 4.89 4.70
C ASP A 201 11.44 4.19 4.84
N PHE A 202 11.41 2.93 4.42
CA PHE A 202 12.53 2.18 3.89
C PHE A 202 12.25 1.90 2.40
N GLU A 203 13.17 2.29 1.53
CA GLU A 203 13.12 2.00 0.09
C GLU A 203 14.31 1.11 -0.32
N PHE A 204 14.00 0.06 -1.08
CA PHE A 204 14.96 -0.91 -1.61
C PHE A 204 15.01 -0.78 -3.12
N VAL A 205 16.05 -0.12 -3.62
CA VAL A 205 16.27 0.03 -5.06
C VAL A 205 17.03 -1.20 -5.55
N GLY A 206 16.50 -1.90 -6.56
CA GLY A 206 17.10 -3.18 -6.97
C GLY A 206 18.54 -3.06 -7.48
N SER A 207 18.93 -1.92 -8.06
CA SER A 207 20.33 -1.64 -8.42
C SER A 207 21.28 -1.44 -7.22
N GLU A 208 20.75 -1.37 -5.99
CA GLU A 208 21.47 -1.11 -4.74
C GLU A 208 21.16 -2.19 -3.68
N HIS A 209 21.43 -3.46 -4.00
CA HIS A 209 20.98 -4.60 -3.21
C HIS A 209 21.75 -4.84 -1.89
N GLU A 210 22.85 -4.15 -1.63
CA GLU A 210 23.64 -4.26 -0.38
C GLU A 210 23.38 -3.11 0.60
N THR A 211 22.33 -2.31 0.39
CA THR A 211 21.93 -1.21 1.26
C THR A 211 20.41 -1.06 1.26
N VAL A 212 19.89 -0.27 2.20
CA VAL A 212 18.52 0.22 2.18
C VAL A 212 18.53 1.73 2.36
N GLN A 213 17.60 2.42 1.72
CA GLN A 213 17.43 3.86 1.86
C GLN A 213 16.39 4.15 2.94
N SER A 214 16.67 5.13 3.78
CA SER A 214 15.69 5.73 4.69
C SER A 214 15.28 7.10 4.18
N ASN A 215 14.01 7.45 4.32
CA ASN A 215 13.54 8.79 4.10
C ASN A 215 12.32 9.13 4.97
N TYR A 216 12.00 10.42 5.03
CA TYR A 216 10.76 10.89 5.63
C TYR A 216 10.28 12.17 4.95
N TYR A 217 8.97 12.35 4.91
CA TYR A 217 8.33 13.57 4.45
C TYR A 217 7.30 14.06 5.46
N TRP A 218 7.06 15.36 5.46
CA TRP A 218 6.06 16.01 6.29
C TRP A 218 5.08 16.74 5.39
N ASN A 219 3.78 16.52 5.60
CA ASN A 219 2.71 17.27 4.95
C ASN A 219 2.81 17.35 3.40
N ASN A 220 3.14 16.23 2.74
CA ASN A 220 3.39 16.14 1.29
C ASN A 220 4.51 17.08 0.77
N GLN A 221 5.38 17.61 1.65
CA GLN A 221 6.53 18.39 1.24
C GLN A 221 7.68 17.46 0.88
N LEU A 222 7.89 17.30 -0.42
CA LEU A 222 8.94 16.47 -0.97
C LEU A 222 10.30 17.17 -0.82
N ASP A 223 11.20 16.52 -0.10
CA ASP A 223 12.59 16.90 0.02
C ASP A 223 13.49 15.72 -0.36
N TYR A 224 13.94 15.71 -1.60
CA TYR A 224 14.78 14.66 -2.16
C TYR A 224 16.20 14.62 -1.60
N THR A 225 16.58 15.59 -0.76
CA THR A 225 17.94 15.68 -0.19
C THR A 225 18.08 14.92 1.14
N LYS A 226 16.97 14.47 1.72
CA LYS A 226 16.93 13.82 3.04
C LYS A 226 17.16 12.32 3.02
N MET A 227 17.29 11.70 1.85
CA MET A 227 17.53 10.25 1.78
C MET A 227 18.89 9.90 2.37
N VAL A 228 18.94 8.87 3.20
CA VAL A 228 20.19 8.33 3.77
C VAL A 228 20.22 6.82 3.58
N ARG A 229 21.31 6.33 2.97
CA ARG A 229 21.60 4.89 2.83
C ARG A 229 22.10 4.31 4.15
N SER A 230 21.71 3.08 4.43
CA SER A 230 22.33 2.29 5.49
C SER A 230 23.79 1.96 5.14
N PRO A 231 24.62 1.62 6.14
CA PRO A 231 25.83 0.83 5.91
C PRO A 231 25.54 -0.43 5.09
N ALA A 232 26.60 -1.02 4.53
CA ALA A 232 26.49 -2.26 3.77
C ALA A 232 25.88 -3.38 4.62
N VAL A 233 24.92 -4.08 4.04
CA VAL A 233 24.27 -5.27 4.59
C VAL A 233 24.42 -6.41 3.59
N PRO A 234 24.33 -7.68 4.02
CA PRO A 234 24.16 -8.80 3.09
C PRO A 234 23.06 -8.50 2.05
N ASP A 235 23.20 -9.07 0.86
CA ASP A 235 22.30 -8.85 -0.27
C ASP A 235 20.82 -8.98 0.17
N THR A 236 20.10 -7.87 0.11
CA THR A 236 18.71 -7.71 0.56
C THR A 236 17.72 -8.51 -0.28
N THR A 237 18.09 -8.96 -1.48
CA THR A 237 17.26 -9.76 -2.38
C THR A 237 17.35 -11.25 -2.06
N GLN A 238 18.49 -11.67 -1.50
CA GLN A 238 18.80 -13.07 -1.16
C GLN A 238 18.58 -13.39 0.32
N ASN A 239 18.70 -12.38 1.19
CA ASN A 239 18.67 -12.53 2.64
C ASN A 239 17.47 -11.82 3.25
N TYR A 240 16.91 -12.40 4.32
CA TYR A 240 15.93 -11.70 5.14
C TYR A 240 16.67 -10.89 6.20
N HIS A 241 16.29 -9.63 6.31
CA HIS A 241 16.80 -8.72 7.34
C HIS A 241 15.64 -8.28 8.22
N THR A 242 15.99 -7.82 9.41
CA THR A 242 15.04 -7.16 10.31
C THR A 242 15.17 -5.67 10.13
N TYR A 243 14.12 -5.02 9.63
CA TYR A 243 14.02 -3.57 9.50
C TYR A 243 13.09 -3.04 10.57
N GLN A 244 13.51 -1.97 11.25
CA GLN A 244 12.71 -1.37 12.30
C GLN A 244 12.69 0.14 12.17
N ILE A 245 11.48 0.69 12.29
CA ILE A 245 11.20 2.12 12.46
C ILE A 245 10.74 2.29 13.90
N VAL A 246 11.52 3.03 14.70
CA VAL A 246 11.10 3.51 16.02
C VAL A 246 10.68 4.95 15.84
N TRP A 247 9.39 5.25 16.02
CA TRP A 247 8.82 6.57 15.81
C TRP A 247 8.17 7.03 17.11
N THR A 248 8.63 8.15 17.64
CA THR A 248 8.15 8.72 18.91
C THR A 248 7.75 10.18 18.69
N PRO A 249 7.13 10.86 19.65
CA PRO A 249 6.92 12.31 19.53
C PRO A 249 8.21 13.12 19.35
N ASP A 250 9.36 12.57 19.75
CA ASP A 250 10.63 13.30 19.82
C ASP A 250 11.64 12.90 18.74
N ASN A 251 11.58 11.68 18.21
CA ASN A 251 12.53 11.20 17.22
C ASN A 251 12.02 10.02 16.37
N ILE A 252 12.59 9.89 15.17
CA ILE A 252 12.47 8.71 14.32
C ILE A 252 13.85 8.05 14.25
N THR A 253 13.93 6.74 14.50
CA THR A 253 15.15 5.95 14.33
C THR A 253 14.90 4.79 13.37
N TRP A 254 15.78 4.67 12.38
CA TRP A 254 15.82 3.55 11.44
C TRP A 254 16.93 2.58 11.85
N ILE A 255 16.56 1.30 11.88
CA ILE A 255 17.40 0.21 12.39
C ILE A 255 17.36 -0.94 11.39
N VAL A 256 18.52 -1.51 11.08
CA VAL A 256 18.64 -2.75 10.29
C VAL A 256 19.44 -3.76 11.10
N ASN A 257 18.91 -4.98 11.23
CA ASN A 257 19.53 -6.07 11.97
C ASN A 257 19.98 -5.68 13.40
N GLY A 258 19.15 -4.88 14.08
CA GLY A 258 19.42 -4.40 15.43
C GLY A 258 20.42 -3.24 15.53
N GLN A 259 20.97 -2.74 14.42
CA GLN A 259 21.86 -1.60 14.39
C GLN A 259 21.15 -0.35 13.87
N ALA A 260 21.04 0.67 14.72
CA ALA A 260 20.55 1.98 14.32
C ALA A 260 21.58 2.66 13.38
N PHE A 261 21.13 3.13 12.23
CA PHE A 261 21.99 3.86 11.28
C PHE A 261 21.54 5.30 11.05
N ARG A 262 20.32 5.66 11.47
CA ARG A 262 19.80 7.02 11.36
C ARG A 262 18.85 7.33 12.51
N THR A 263 19.02 8.51 13.09
CA THR A 263 18.02 9.14 13.98
C THR A 263 17.76 10.56 13.50
N VAL A 264 16.50 10.96 13.44
CA VAL A 264 16.06 12.33 13.19
C VAL A 264 15.31 12.79 14.43
N ASN A 265 15.85 13.80 15.13
CA ASN A 265 15.14 14.40 16.26
C ASN A 265 14.15 15.45 15.74
N ARG A 266 12.95 15.50 16.33
CA ARG A 266 11.94 16.51 16.02
C ARG A 266 12.50 17.92 16.16
N ALA A 267 13.30 18.17 17.21
CA ALA A 267 13.95 19.47 17.43
C ALA A 267 14.79 19.94 16.23
N ASP A 268 15.44 19.02 15.51
CA ASP A 268 16.30 19.31 14.35
C ASP A 268 15.48 19.60 13.07
N THR A 269 14.16 19.40 13.12
CA THR A 269 13.25 19.68 11.99
C THR A 269 12.57 21.05 12.07
N TRP A 270 12.96 21.88 13.04
CA TRP A 270 12.44 23.24 13.19
C TRP A 270 12.77 24.09 11.95
N ASP A 271 11.74 24.61 11.30
CA ASP A 271 11.88 25.60 10.24
C ASP A 271 11.58 27.00 10.80
N PRO A 272 12.61 27.84 11.03
CA PRO A 272 12.41 29.18 11.58
C PRO A 272 11.63 30.10 10.65
N ALA A 273 11.58 29.82 9.34
CA ALA A 273 10.84 30.64 8.39
C ALA A 273 9.33 30.44 8.52
N THR A 274 8.90 29.24 8.89
CA THR A 274 7.48 28.87 9.02
C THR A 274 7.02 28.70 10.45
N GLY A 275 7.94 28.60 11.41
CA GLY A 275 7.63 28.42 12.83
C GLY A 275 7.03 27.04 13.13
N VAL A 276 7.34 26.02 12.32
CA VAL A 276 6.82 24.66 12.48
C VAL A 276 7.94 23.62 12.51
N PHE A 277 7.69 22.52 13.20
CA PHE A 277 8.52 21.33 13.10
C PHE A 277 8.05 20.52 11.89
N LYS A 278 8.93 20.34 10.90
CA LYS A 278 8.65 19.50 9.71
C LYS A 278 8.89 18.03 10.05
N TYR A 279 8.13 17.53 11.01
CA TYR A 279 8.28 16.21 11.61
C TYR A 279 6.98 15.40 11.45
N PRO A 280 7.03 14.15 10.96
CA PRO A 280 5.86 13.29 10.89
C PRO A 280 5.17 13.11 12.25
N GLU A 281 3.91 13.53 12.35
CA GLU A 281 3.13 13.47 13.58
C GLU A 281 1.69 12.97 13.38
N SER A 282 1.26 12.75 12.14
CA SER A 282 -0.09 12.28 11.88
C SER A 282 -0.25 10.77 11.91
N GLU A 283 -1.41 10.32 12.39
CA GLU A 283 -1.79 8.91 12.40
C GLU A 283 -1.73 8.31 10.99
N SER A 284 -0.97 7.23 10.84
CA SER A 284 -0.48 6.70 9.57
C SER A 284 -0.70 5.20 9.46
N TYR A 285 -0.59 4.62 8.26
CA TYR A 285 -0.69 3.18 8.04
C TYR A 285 0.64 2.57 7.61
N VAL A 286 0.95 1.38 8.13
CA VAL A 286 2.10 0.59 7.69
C VAL A 286 1.74 -0.10 6.38
N SER A 287 2.48 0.18 5.32
CA SER A 287 2.30 -0.41 4.00
C SER A 287 3.58 -1.04 3.47
N PHE A 288 3.42 -2.04 2.62
CA PHE A 288 4.48 -2.66 1.86
C PHE A 288 4.13 -2.61 0.38
N SER A 289 5.13 -2.38 -0.48
CA SER A 289 4.91 -2.38 -1.92
C SER A 289 6.09 -2.88 -2.72
N VAL A 290 5.80 -3.30 -3.95
CA VAL A 290 6.78 -3.44 -5.03
C VAL A 290 6.26 -2.67 -6.23
N TRP A 291 7.07 -1.83 -6.86
CA TRP A 291 6.63 -0.93 -7.93
C TRP A 291 7.73 -0.62 -8.96
N ASP A 292 7.32 -0.15 -10.14
CA ASP A 292 8.19 0.21 -11.25
C ASP A 292 8.55 1.70 -11.19
N GLY A 293 9.69 2.00 -10.57
CA GLY A 293 10.29 3.34 -10.59
C GLY A 293 10.95 3.68 -11.92
N GLY A 294 11.37 2.66 -12.68
CA GLY A 294 12.07 2.81 -13.96
C GLY A 294 11.20 3.44 -15.05
N SER A 295 9.89 3.19 -15.03
CA SER A 295 8.90 3.82 -15.92
C SER A 295 8.31 5.14 -15.37
N GLY A 296 8.87 5.66 -14.28
CA GLY A 296 8.46 6.90 -13.64
C GLY A 296 8.95 8.16 -14.37
N ALA A 297 8.76 9.32 -13.74
CA ALA A 297 9.38 10.56 -14.20
C ALA A 297 10.91 10.44 -14.22
N LYS A 298 11.60 11.22 -15.06
CA LYS A 298 13.05 11.07 -15.26
C LYS A 298 13.86 10.99 -13.94
N GLY A 299 13.61 11.89 -12.99
CA GLY A 299 14.32 11.86 -11.71
C GLY A 299 14.05 10.59 -10.89
N THR A 300 12.82 10.07 -10.91
CA THR A 300 12.44 8.80 -10.27
C THR A 300 13.10 7.61 -10.96
N SER A 301 13.09 7.59 -12.30
CA SER A 301 13.75 6.54 -13.08
C SER A 301 15.26 6.52 -12.84
N ASP A 302 15.90 7.69 -12.88
CA ASP A 302 17.33 7.83 -12.61
C ASP A 302 17.68 7.34 -11.18
N TRP A 303 16.89 7.74 -10.18
CA TRP A 303 17.05 7.28 -8.79
C TRP A 303 16.85 5.77 -8.65
N ALA A 304 15.88 5.20 -9.33
CA ALA A 304 15.59 3.77 -9.28
C ALA A 304 16.63 2.91 -10.04
N GLY A 305 17.63 3.51 -10.67
CA GLY A 305 18.65 2.78 -11.45
C GLY A 305 18.26 2.53 -12.91
N GLY A 306 17.33 3.32 -13.46
CA GLY A 306 16.87 3.26 -14.84
C GLY A 306 15.73 2.26 -15.09
N PRO A 307 15.46 1.90 -16.36
CA PRO A 307 14.40 0.97 -16.72
C PRO A 307 14.62 -0.45 -16.18
N ILE A 308 13.52 -1.18 -15.96
CA ILE A 308 13.57 -2.58 -15.51
C ILE A 308 14.27 -3.47 -16.55
N ASN A 309 15.27 -4.23 -16.10
CA ASN A 309 15.79 -5.38 -16.83
C ASN A 309 14.84 -6.56 -16.66
N TRP A 310 13.91 -6.71 -17.59
CA TRP A 310 12.91 -7.77 -17.56
C TRP A 310 13.49 -9.20 -17.60
N ALA A 311 14.76 -9.39 -17.96
CA ALA A 311 15.44 -10.68 -17.91
C ALA A 311 15.90 -11.07 -16.48
N ALA A 312 15.85 -10.15 -15.53
CA ALA A 312 16.20 -10.38 -14.12
C ALA A 312 15.00 -10.90 -13.29
N GLU A 313 13.99 -11.48 -13.95
CA GLU A 313 12.87 -12.12 -13.28
C GLU A 313 13.33 -13.31 -12.41
N PRO A 314 12.62 -13.64 -11.31
CA PRO A 314 11.36 -13.04 -10.85
C PRO A 314 11.54 -11.75 -10.02
N PHE A 315 10.51 -10.90 -9.99
CA PHE A 315 10.44 -9.67 -9.18
C PHE A 315 9.49 -9.86 -8.00
N VAL A 316 9.98 -10.43 -6.88
CA VAL A 316 9.13 -10.85 -5.76
C VAL A 316 9.72 -10.40 -4.43
N MET A 317 9.06 -9.44 -3.78
CA MET A 317 9.33 -9.06 -2.39
C MET A 317 8.74 -10.13 -1.46
N GLY A 318 9.48 -10.51 -0.42
CA GLY A 318 9.05 -11.53 0.53
C GLY A 318 9.05 -11.01 1.96
N ILE A 319 7.93 -11.13 2.67
CA ILE A 319 7.75 -10.64 4.04
C ILE A 319 7.35 -11.80 4.94
N LYS A 320 8.14 -12.10 5.97
CA LYS A 320 7.86 -13.19 6.92
C LYS A 320 6.98 -12.74 8.06
N SER A 321 7.25 -11.55 8.61
CA SER A 321 6.48 -11.05 9.74
C SER A 321 6.53 -9.54 9.84
N VAL A 322 5.52 -8.99 10.51
CA VAL A 322 5.49 -7.59 10.94
C VAL A 322 4.97 -7.53 12.37
N THR A 323 5.73 -6.87 13.23
CA THR A 323 5.35 -6.57 14.61
C THR A 323 5.16 -5.08 14.76
N VAL A 324 4.01 -4.68 15.30
CA VAL A 324 3.71 -3.30 15.66
C VAL A 324 3.55 -3.21 17.16
N SER A 325 4.27 -2.29 17.78
CA SER A 325 4.12 -1.92 19.19
C SER A 325 3.73 -0.46 19.27
N CYS A 326 2.52 -0.18 19.74
CA CYS A 326 1.94 1.15 19.81
C CYS A 326 2.59 1.96 20.93
N PHE A 327 2.82 3.25 20.67
CA PHE A 327 3.32 4.16 21.70
C PHE A 327 2.24 4.45 22.75
N TYR A 328 1.03 4.80 22.30
CA TYR A 328 -0.11 5.02 23.17
C TYR A 328 -0.83 3.70 23.47
N LYS A 329 -1.08 3.43 24.77
CA LYS A 329 -1.75 2.21 25.24
C LYS A 329 -3.17 2.53 25.73
N GLY A 330 -4.08 1.55 25.65
CA GLY A 330 -5.40 1.61 26.27
C GLY A 330 -6.48 2.34 25.47
N ASN A 331 -6.23 2.66 24.19
CA ASN A 331 -7.17 3.33 23.28
C ASN A 331 -7.73 2.38 22.21
N GLU A 332 -7.88 1.10 22.57
CA GLU A 332 -8.36 0.04 21.70
C GLU A 332 -9.78 0.35 21.22
N THR A 333 -9.91 0.82 19.99
CA THR A 333 -11.22 1.03 19.39
C THR A 333 -11.92 -0.32 19.26
N THR A 334 -13.09 -0.45 19.89
CA THR A 334 -14.09 -1.44 19.51
C THR A 334 -14.66 -1.04 18.15
N TYR A 335 -13.85 -1.14 17.10
CA TYR A 335 -14.31 -0.91 15.75
C TYR A 335 -15.33 -1.99 15.42
N LYS A 336 -16.59 -1.60 15.31
CA LYS A 336 -17.64 -2.44 14.74
C LYS A 336 -17.78 -1.99 13.29
N PRO A 337 -17.42 -2.82 12.29
CA PRO A 337 -17.75 -2.50 10.91
C PRO A 337 -19.27 -2.25 10.86
N PRO A 338 -19.73 -1.16 10.22
CA PRO A 338 -21.15 -0.94 10.01
C PRO A 338 -21.75 -2.21 9.43
N THR A 339 -22.86 -2.66 10.00
CA THR A 339 -23.59 -3.80 9.43
C THR A 339 -24.02 -3.36 8.05
N VAL A 340 -23.38 -3.94 7.03
CA VAL A 340 -23.72 -3.64 5.64
C VAL A 340 -25.17 -4.09 5.48
N VAL A 341 -26.08 -3.15 5.23
CA VAL A 341 -27.48 -3.46 4.87
C VAL A 341 -27.50 -4.12 3.50
#